data_AF-A0A957JSU5-F1
#
_entry.id   AF-A0A957JSU5-F1
#
_cell.length_a   1.000
_cell.length_b   1.000
_cell.length_c   1.000
_cell.angle_alpha   90.00
_cell.angle_beta   90.00
_cell.angle_gamma   90.00
#
_symmetry.space_group_name_H-M   'P 1'
#
loop_
_entity.id
_entity.type
_entity.pdbx_description
1 polymer ?
#
loop_
_entity_poly.entity_id
_entity_poly.type
_entity_poly.pdbx_seq_one_letter_code
_entity_poly.pdbx_strand_id
1 'polypeptide(L)'
;RTRRLPMLIDSVIQSMPGVPDDIRTAVISRVAEIGTEGGGSKPAVGDDGYAETNQLIFLGSEELGPLATSLVEFCTRKGVKDFGKMKIPEVTKELSGSLPRSVDIAMFGRMTTSNAFEDVAAAVQVAHAITTGKVDTEFDYYTAIDDLSGEAGAGMIGDVELNSSTYYKYFNIHWEGLVENLGGDKEVAAKAVLAFIEAAAVAQPSGKQNSTAALNLPDFVLVEVSDKNLPVNYANAYLKPVVPQGD
;
A
#
# COMPACT_ATOMS: atom_id res chain seq x y z
N ARG A 1 -2.61 4.24 -1.85
CA ARG A 1 -2.33 4.77 -0.49
C ARG A 1 -1.68 6.14 -0.62
N THR A 2 -2.22 7.19 0.00
CA THR A 2 -1.67 8.55 -0.14
C THR A 2 -2.13 9.46 1.01
N ARG A 3 -1.34 10.50 1.29
CA ARG A 3 -1.79 11.66 2.09
C ARG A 3 -2.33 12.80 1.24
N ARG A 4 -2.14 12.72 -0.08
CA ARG A 4 -2.56 13.73 -1.06
C ARG A 4 -3.97 13.46 -1.59
N LEU A 5 -4.88 13.01 -0.72
CA LEU A 5 -6.27 12.82 -1.07
C LEU A 5 -6.92 14.11 -1.62
N PRO A 6 -6.66 15.32 -1.06
CA PRO A 6 -7.25 16.56 -1.58
C PRO A 6 -6.87 16.83 -3.04
N MET A 7 -5.61 16.58 -3.41
CA MET A 7 -5.14 16.72 -4.80
C MET A 7 -5.85 15.74 -5.74
N LEU A 8 -6.03 14.49 -5.33
CA LEU A 8 -6.73 13.49 -6.15
C LEU A 8 -8.20 13.85 -6.33
N ILE A 9 -8.90 14.22 -5.26
CA ILE A 9 -10.30 14.64 -5.34
C ILE A 9 -10.45 15.89 -6.19
N ASP A 10 -9.52 16.84 -6.06
CA ASP A 10 -9.53 18.04 -6.89
C ASP A 10 -9.42 17.73 -8.39
N SER A 11 -8.47 16.86 -8.77
CA SER A 11 -8.30 16.43 -10.16
C SER A 11 -9.59 15.80 -10.71
N VAL A 12 -10.31 15.02 -9.90
CA VAL A 12 -11.60 14.44 -10.30
C VAL A 12 -12.66 15.54 -10.43
N ILE A 13 -12.77 16.47 -9.48
CA ILE A 13 -13.75 17.57 -9.53
C ILE A 13 -13.52 18.47 -10.74
N GLN A 14 -12.27 18.76 -11.11
CA GLN A 14 -11.94 19.55 -12.31
C GLN A 14 -12.44 18.89 -13.61
N SER A 15 -12.52 17.56 -13.63
CA SER A 15 -13.07 16.81 -14.76
C SER A 15 -14.61 16.74 -14.77
N MET A 16 -15.27 17.17 -13.67
CA MET A 16 -16.72 17.20 -13.58
C MET A 16 -17.29 18.49 -14.22
N PRO A 17 -18.35 18.38 -15.05
CA PRO A 17 -18.96 19.56 -15.64
C PRO A 17 -19.78 20.34 -14.61
N GLY A 18 -19.55 21.65 -14.53
CA GLY A 18 -20.45 22.59 -13.86
C GLY A 18 -20.33 22.68 -12.33
N VAL A 19 -19.22 22.26 -11.74
CA VAL A 19 -18.96 22.45 -10.30
C VAL A 19 -18.44 23.88 -10.04
N PRO A 20 -19.14 24.70 -9.23
CA PRO A 20 -18.68 26.05 -8.87
C PRO A 20 -17.36 26.04 -8.06
N ASP A 21 -16.52 27.06 -8.28
CA ASP A 21 -15.21 27.19 -7.64
C ASP A 21 -15.27 27.31 -6.10
N ASP A 22 -16.33 27.90 -5.57
CA ASP A 22 -16.56 28.02 -4.13
C ASP A 22 -16.87 26.66 -3.49
N ILE A 23 -17.68 25.83 -4.15
CA ILE A 23 -17.96 24.45 -3.75
C ILE A 23 -16.69 23.61 -3.83
N ARG A 24 -15.95 23.70 -4.95
CA ARG A 24 -14.67 22.99 -5.14
C ARG A 24 -13.69 23.31 -4.02
N THR A 25 -13.45 24.60 -3.75
CA THR A 25 -12.53 25.05 -2.70
C THR A 25 -12.96 24.56 -1.31
N ALA A 26 -14.25 24.64 -1.01
CA ALA A 26 -14.80 24.17 0.26
C ALA A 26 -14.63 22.65 0.43
N VAL A 27 -14.90 21.85 -0.62
CA VAL A 27 -14.71 20.40 -0.60
C VAL A 27 -13.24 20.05 -0.35
N ILE A 28 -12.30 20.62 -1.12
CA ILE A 28 -10.86 20.31 -0.99
C ILE A 28 -10.35 20.61 0.42
N SER A 29 -10.74 21.74 1.00
CA SER A 29 -10.36 22.11 2.38
C SER A 29 -10.87 21.08 3.40
N ARG A 30 -12.07 20.54 3.21
CA ARG A 30 -12.67 19.58 4.14
C ARG A 30 -12.14 18.17 3.95
N VAL A 31 -11.79 17.79 2.73
CA VAL A 31 -11.15 16.49 2.41
C VAL A 31 -9.81 16.35 3.12
N ALA A 32 -9.04 17.43 3.26
CA ALA A 32 -7.75 17.41 3.96
C ALA A 32 -7.88 17.03 5.44
N GLU A 33 -9.05 17.27 6.02
CA GLU A 33 -9.34 16.97 7.43
C GLU A 33 -9.90 15.55 7.64
N ILE A 34 -10.13 14.78 6.57
CA ILE A 34 -10.51 13.35 6.69
C ILE A 34 -9.38 12.59 7.41
N GLY A 35 -9.72 11.80 8.42
CA GLY A 35 -8.76 11.13 9.30
C GLY A 35 -8.39 11.93 10.56
N THR A 36 -9.03 13.07 10.83
CA THR A 36 -8.83 13.87 12.05
C THR A 36 -9.93 13.71 13.10
N GLU A 37 -10.85 12.77 12.91
CA GLU A 37 -12.03 12.54 13.77
C GLU A 37 -11.68 12.31 15.25
N GLY A 38 -10.48 11.78 15.54
CA GLY A 38 -9.99 11.54 16.90
C GLY A 38 -9.24 12.71 17.56
N GLY A 39 -9.21 13.91 16.97
CA GLY A 39 -8.52 15.08 17.53
C GLY A 39 -7.14 15.38 16.93
N GLY A 40 -7.03 15.32 15.60
CA GLY A 40 -5.78 15.60 14.88
C GLY A 40 -5.39 17.09 14.81
N SER A 41 -4.11 17.37 14.54
CA SER A 41 -3.61 18.71 14.22
C SER A 41 -4.21 19.23 12.91
N LYS A 42 -4.10 20.54 12.63
CA LYS A 42 -4.49 21.03 11.30
C LYS A 42 -3.63 20.37 10.20
N PRO A 43 -4.23 20.01 9.05
CA PRO A 43 -3.50 19.50 7.90
C PRO A 43 -2.35 20.44 7.49
N ALA A 44 -1.17 19.88 7.25
CA ALA A 44 -0.04 20.64 6.73
C ALA A 44 -0.25 20.90 5.22
N VAL A 45 0.16 22.07 4.75
CA VAL A 45 0.14 22.41 3.32
C VAL A 45 1.46 21.96 2.72
N GLY A 46 1.40 21.14 1.68
CA GLY A 46 2.55 20.69 0.91
C GLY A 46 3.05 21.76 -0.06
N ASP A 47 4.24 21.52 -0.63
CA ASP A 47 4.89 22.44 -1.57
C ASP A 47 4.09 22.66 -2.87
N ASP A 48 3.17 21.75 -3.19
CA ASP A 48 2.25 21.83 -4.33
C ASP A 48 0.99 22.67 -4.06
N GLY A 49 0.89 23.28 -2.87
CA GLY A 49 -0.23 24.13 -2.47
C GLY A 49 -1.46 23.37 -1.98
N TYR A 50 -1.45 22.03 -1.98
CA TYR A 50 -2.51 21.22 -1.41
C TYR A 50 -2.22 20.88 0.05
N ALA A 51 -3.26 20.85 0.87
CA ALA A 51 -3.15 20.27 2.20
C ALA A 51 -3.02 18.74 2.11
N GLU A 52 -2.25 18.16 3.02
CA GLU A 52 -2.11 16.71 3.17
C GLU A 52 -2.94 16.20 4.34
N THR A 53 -3.64 15.09 4.16
CA THR A 53 -4.33 14.40 5.26
C THR A 53 -3.32 14.00 6.32
N ASN A 54 -3.71 14.04 7.59
CA ASN A 54 -2.82 13.62 8.69
C ASN A 54 -2.55 12.12 8.68
N GLN A 55 -3.44 11.33 8.08
CA GLN A 55 -3.34 9.89 7.97
C GLN A 55 -3.13 9.47 6.51
N LEU A 56 -2.47 8.33 6.32
CA LEU A 56 -2.39 7.66 5.02
C LEU A 56 -3.76 7.08 4.69
N ILE A 57 -4.38 7.58 3.62
CA ILE A 57 -5.65 7.06 3.14
C ILE A 57 -5.36 5.93 2.14
N PHE A 58 -5.98 4.77 2.37
CA PHE A 58 -5.97 3.66 1.44
C PHE A 58 -7.29 3.60 0.70
N LEU A 59 -7.25 3.82 -0.62
CA LEU A 59 -8.41 3.80 -1.50
C LEU A 59 -8.00 3.33 -2.90
N GLY A 60 -8.93 2.66 -3.57
CA GLY A 60 -8.88 2.33 -4.99
C GLY A 60 -9.14 3.56 -5.86
N SER A 61 -8.69 3.53 -7.11
CA SER A 61 -8.92 4.64 -8.05
C SER A 61 -10.39 4.76 -8.44
N GLU A 62 -11.10 3.64 -8.46
CA GLU A 62 -12.55 3.54 -8.66
C GLU A 62 -13.35 4.20 -7.52
N GLU A 63 -12.76 4.37 -6.34
CA GLU A 63 -13.41 5.00 -5.19
C GLU A 63 -13.40 6.54 -5.29
N LEU A 64 -12.46 7.11 -6.05
CA LEU A 64 -12.26 8.57 -6.13
C LEU A 64 -13.45 9.29 -6.77
N GLY A 65 -14.00 8.74 -7.84
CA GLY A 65 -15.13 9.31 -8.58
C GLY A 65 -16.38 9.46 -7.71
N PRO A 66 -16.93 8.34 -7.19
CA PRO A 66 -18.10 8.37 -6.31
C PRO A 66 -17.87 9.24 -5.07
N LEU A 67 -16.68 9.17 -4.45
CA LEU A 67 -16.34 9.99 -3.29
C LEU A 67 -16.41 11.50 -3.62
N ALA A 68 -15.81 11.92 -4.74
CA ALA A 68 -15.84 13.31 -5.17
C ALA A 68 -17.29 13.77 -5.48
N THR A 69 -18.08 12.94 -6.14
CA THR A 69 -19.48 13.25 -6.46
C THR A 69 -20.30 13.42 -5.17
N SER A 70 -20.21 12.48 -4.22
CA SER A 70 -20.92 12.57 -2.94
C SER A 70 -20.53 13.81 -2.14
N LEU A 71 -19.23 14.18 -2.14
CA LEU A 71 -18.76 15.40 -1.49
C LEU A 71 -19.33 16.67 -2.12
N VAL A 72 -19.33 16.77 -3.45
CA VAL A 72 -19.88 17.92 -4.19
C VAL A 72 -21.39 18.04 -3.98
N GLU A 73 -22.13 16.94 -4.11
CA GLU A 73 -23.58 16.92 -3.89
C GLU A 73 -23.94 17.31 -2.46
N PHE A 74 -23.20 16.80 -1.47
CA PHE A 74 -23.43 17.10 -0.07
C PHE A 74 -23.14 18.57 0.25
N CYS A 75 -22.02 19.11 -0.26
CA CYS A 75 -21.68 20.53 -0.14
C CYS A 75 -22.74 21.41 -0.82
N THR A 76 -23.22 21.03 -2.01
CA THR A 76 -24.26 21.75 -2.74
C THR A 76 -25.59 21.76 -1.97
N ARG A 77 -25.98 20.64 -1.37
CA ARG A 77 -27.23 20.49 -0.61
C ARG A 77 -27.24 21.29 0.69
N LYS A 78 -26.09 21.36 1.38
CA LYS A 78 -25.94 22.10 2.66
C LYS A 78 -25.58 23.57 2.46
N GLY A 79 -24.94 23.91 1.35
CA GLY A 79 -24.34 25.22 1.12
C GLY A 79 -22.94 25.34 1.74
N VAL A 80 -22.07 26.08 1.05
CA VAL A 80 -20.63 26.21 1.37
C VAL A 80 -20.37 26.63 2.83
N LYS A 81 -21.13 27.61 3.34
CA LYS A 81 -20.94 28.14 4.70
C LYS A 81 -21.26 27.13 5.80
N ASP A 82 -22.32 26.35 5.60
CA ASP A 82 -22.75 25.37 6.60
C ASP A 82 -21.86 24.13 6.52
N PHE A 83 -21.54 23.66 5.31
CA PHE A 83 -20.60 22.56 5.09
C PHE A 83 -19.23 22.82 5.73
N GLY A 84 -18.70 24.04 5.61
CA GLY A 84 -17.43 24.44 6.24
C GLY A 84 -17.45 24.47 7.78
N LYS A 85 -18.62 24.53 8.42
CA LYS A 85 -18.78 24.54 9.87
C LYS A 85 -19.14 23.17 10.46
N MET A 86 -19.55 22.21 9.64
CA MET A 86 -19.90 20.86 10.09
C MET A 86 -18.70 20.19 10.74
N LYS A 87 -18.94 19.27 11.68
CA LYS A 87 -17.86 18.45 12.22
C LYS A 87 -17.45 17.38 11.20
N ILE A 88 -16.16 17.05 11.11
CA ILE A 88 -15.69 16.03 10.17
C ILE A 88 -16.43 14.69 10.30
N PRO A 89 -16.70 14.16 11.51
CA PRO A 89 -17.50 12.94 11.65
C PRO A 89 -18.89 12.99 11.01
N GLU A 90 -19.52 14.18 10.92
CA GLU A 90 -20.83 14.35 10.27
C GLU A 90 -20.69 14.32 8.74
N VAL A 91 -19.61 14.93 8.22
CA VAL A 91 -19.28 14.89 6.79
C VAL A 91 -18.97 13.46 6.37
N THR A 92 -18.10 12.77 7.11
CA THR A 92 -17.63 11.44 6.72
C THR A 92 -18.69 10.35 6.86
N LYS A 93 -19.65 10.52 7.78
CA LYS A 93 -20.81 9.62 7.91
C LYS A 93 -21.77 9.69 6.71
N GLU A 94 -21.90 10.83 6.03
CA GLU A 94 -22.72 10.91 4.81
C GLU A 94 -22.04 10.19 3.62
N LEU A 95 -20.71 10.03 3.68
CA LEU A 95 -19.92 9.39 2.63
C LEU A 95 -19.89 7.85 2.76
N SER A 96 -20.39 7.30 3.87
CA SER A 96 -20.36 5.85 4.15
C SER A 96 -21.40 5.12 3.32
N GLY A 97 -21.09 4.85 2.05
CA GLY A 97 -21.96 4.10 1.15
C GLY A 97 -21.14 3.29 0.15
N SER A 98 -20.94 2.00 0.47
CA SER A 98 -20.57 0.90 -0.45
C SER A 98 -19.76 1.32 -1.68
N LEU A 99 -18.45 1.47 -1.48
CA LEU A 99 -17.51 1.66 -2.56
C LEU A 99 -17.04 0.28 -3.07
N PRO A 100 -16.94 0.09 -4.41
CA PRO A 100 -16.27 -1.08 -4.96
C PRO A 100 -14.87 -1.17 -4.36
N ARG A 101 -14.50 -2.36 -3.89
CA ARG A 101 -13.19 -2.59 -3.26
C ARG A 101 -12.20 -3.04 -4.32
N SER A 102 -11.08 -2.35 -4.38
CA SER A 102 -9.96 -2.75 -5.22
C SER A 102 -9.41 -4.10 -4.76
N VAL A 103 -8.81 -4.83 -5.71
CA VAL A 103 -8.26 -6.17 -5.43
C VAL A 103 -7.19 -6.13 -4.33
N ASP A 104 -6.37 -5.08 -4.28
CA ASP A 104 -5.33 -4.91 -3.26
C ASP A 104 -5.92 -4.64 -1.86
N ILE A 105 -7.01 -3.86 -1.75
CA ILE A 105 -7.73 -3.68 -0.48
C ILE A 105 -8.42 -4.99 -0.06
N ALA A 106 -9.03 -5.71 -1.00
CA ALA A 106 -9.67 -6.99 -0.71
C ALA A 106 -8.67 -8.05 -0.24
N MET A 107 -7.45 -8.05 -0.78
CA MET A 107 -6.39 -8.97 -0.38
C MET A 107 -5.71 -8.57 0.92
N PHE A 108 -5.25 -7.32 1.04
CA PHE A 108 -4.38 -6.88 2.14
C PHE A 108 -5.07 -6.06 3.22
N GLY A 109 -6.38 -5.85 3.08
CA GLY A 109 -7.20 -5.12 4.02
C GLY A 109 -6.98 -3.61 3.97
N ARG A 110 -7.84 -2.91 4.70
CA ARG A 110 -7.79 -1.45 4.90
C ARG A 110 -8.15 -1.19 6.35
N MET A 111 -7.18 -0.67 7.10
CA MET A 111 -7.42 -0.10 8.43
C MET A 111 -7.69 1.40 8.30
N THR A 112 -8.82 1.87 8.84
CA THR A 112 -9.20 3.29 8.79
C THR A 112 -9.80 3.74 10.12
N THR A 113 -9.48 4.96 10.56
CA THR A 113 -10.17 5.59 11.70
C THR A 113 -11.24 6.59 11.25
N SER A 114 -11.38 6.81 9.94
CA SER A 114 -12.38 7.71 9.37
C SER A 114 -13.65 6.95 9.02
N ASN A 115 -14.80 7.55 9.31
CA ASN A 115 -16.11 7.00 8.91
C ASN A 115 -16.37 7.10 7.39
N ALA A 116 -15.50 7.78 6.64
CA ALA A 116 -15.62 7.93 5.19
C ALA A 116 -15.33 6.62 4.45
N PHE A 117 -14.62 5.70 5.12
CA PHE A 117 -14.16 4.46 4.51
C PHE A 117 -14.53 3.29 5.42
N GLU A 118 -14.88 2.15 4.82
CA GLU A 118 -15.10 0.91 5.55
C GLU A 118 -13.77 0.25 5.91
N ASP A 119 -13.70 -0.31 7.12
CA ASP A 119 -12.63 -1.21 7.54
C ASP A 119 -12.76 -2.55 6.80
N VAL A 120 -11.66 -3.06 6.27
CA VAL A 120 -11.64 -4.30 5.49
C VAL A 120 -10.60 -5.24 6.07
N ALA A 121 -11.03 -6.41 6.54
CA ALA A 121 -10.15 -7.45 7.01
C ALA A 121 -9.38 -8.06 5.82
N ALA A 122 -8.06 -8.23 5.97
CA ALA A 122 -7.22 -8.83 4.93
C ALA A 122 -7.58 -10.31 4.71
N ALA A 123 -7.68 -10.71 3.44
CA ALA A 123 -7.85 -12.11 3.06
C ALA A 123 -6.52 -12.84 2.84
N VAL A 124 -5.41 -12.09 2.67
CA VAL A 124 -4.08 -12.62 2.41
C VAL A 124 -3.17 -12.35 3.60
N GLN A 125 -2.46 -13.39 4.05
CA GLN A 125 -1.39 -13.27 5.03
C GLN A 125 -0.05 -13.49 4.35
N VAL A 126 0.91 -12.62 4.65
CA VAL A 126 2.27 -12.66 4.11
C VAL A 126 3.24 -12.83 5.27
N ALA A 127 4.02 -13.91 5.28
CA ALA A 127 5.11 -14.05 6.23
C ALA A 127 6.36 -13.30 5.73
N HIS A 128 7.21 -12.87 6.67
CA HIS A 128 8.55 -12.40 6.33
C HIS A 128 9.34 -13.52 5.65
N ALA A 129 10.06 -13.17 4.58
CA ALA A 129 11.00 -14.08 3.96
C ALA A 129 12.16 -14.36 4.93
N ILE A 130 12.50 -15.62 5.13
CA ILE A 130 13.60 -16.05 6.01
C ILE A 130 14.58 -16.90 5.22
N THR A 131 15.83 -16.92 5.66
CA THR A 131 16.87 -17.77 5.05
C THR A 131 16.66 -19.22 5.50
N THR A 132 16.90 -20.18 4.61
CA THR A 132 16.78 -21.61 4.95
C THR A 132 18.02 -22.15 5.65
N GLY A 133 19.17 -21.52 5.42
CA GLY A 133 20.45 -21.81 6.07
C GLY A 133 20.91 -20.66 6.98
N LYS A 134 22.04 -20.91 7.66
CA LYS A 134 22.78 -19.86 8.36
C LYS A 134 23.34 -18.89 7.32
N VAL A 135 23.21 -17.60 7.58
CA VAL A 135 23.80 -16.54 6.76
C VAL A 135 24.80 -15.78 7.61
N ASP A 136 25.98 -15.57 7.05
CA ASP A 136 26.99 -14.68 7.59
C ASP A 136 26.95 -13.39 6.75
N THR A 137 26.89 -12.24 7.42
CA THR A 137 26.93 -10.94 6.75
C THR A 137 28.36 -10.66 6.29
N GLU A 138 28.52 -10.34 5.02
CA GLU A 138 29.78 -9.91 4.44
C GLU A 138 29.80 -8.38 4.30
N PHE A 139 30.99 -7.79 4.37
CA PHE A 139 31.19 -6.36 4.22
C PHE A 139 31.94 -6.08 2.92
N ASP A 140 31.29 -5.35 2.02
CA ASP A 140 31.90 -4.84 0.79
C ASP A 140 32.46 -3.43 1.02
N TYR A 141 33.78 -3.30 1.01
CA TYR A 141 34.47 -2.02 1.17
C TYR A 141 34.66 -1.37 -0.20
N TYR A 142 34.06 -0.19 -0.38
CA TYR A 142 34.14 0.57 -1.62
C TYR A 142 34.74 1.95 -1.40
N THR A 143 35.31 2.50 -2.46
CA THR A 143 35.81 3.87 -2.50
C THR A 143 35.16 4.66 -3.63
N ALA A 144 35.01 5.97 -3.45
CA ALA A 144 34.73 6.90 -4.53
C ALA A 144 35.95 7.79 -4.72
N ILE A 145 36.41 7.90 -5.97
CA ILE A 145 37.59 8.68 -6.36
C ILE A 145 37.14 10.06 -6.84
N ASP A 146 37.90 11.10 -6.49
CA ASP A 146 37.72 12.44 -7.04
C ASP A 146 38.68 12.63 -8.22
N ASP A 147 38.13 12.56 -9.43
CA ASP A 147 38.87 12.68 -10.69
C ASP A 147 39.58 14.03 -10.86
N LEU A 148 39.17 15.08 -10.14
CA LEU A 148 39.75 16.42 -10.24
C LEU A 148 40.76 16.74 -9.12
N SER A 149 40.86 15.91 -8.09
CA SER A 149 41.71 16.16 -6.93
C SER A 149 43.22 16.14 -7.26
N GLY A 150 43.62 15.43 -8.31
CA GLY A 150 45.03 15.24 -8.68
C GLY A 150 45.82 14.36 -7.70
N GLU A 151 45.17 13.82 -6.66
CA GLU A 151 45.74 12.90 -5.69
C GLU A 151 45.27 11.46 -5.98
N ALA A 152 46.12 10.46 -5.72
CA ALA A 152 45.78 9.05 -5.92
C ALA A 152 44.90 8.47 -4.78
N GLY A 153 44.35 9.32 -3.90
CA GLY A 153 43.60 8.94 -2.71
C GLY A 153 42.10 8.74 -2.96
N ALA A 154 41.42 8.10 -1.99
CA ALA A 154 39.97 8.00 -2.00
C ALA A 154 39.34 9.31 -1.52
N GLY A 155 38.40 9.86 -2.30
CA GLY A 155 37.58 11.01 -1.87
C GLY A 155 36.50 10.61 -0.86
N MET A 156 36.06 9.35 -0.89
CA MET A 156 35.18 8.74 0.11
C MET A 156 35.50 7.25 0.23
N ILE A 157 35.40 6.73 1.44
CA ILE A 157 35.46 5.30 1.75
C ILE A 157 34.17 4.95 2.49
N GLY A 158 33.55 3.85 2.10
CA GLY A 158 32.38 3.30 2.78
C GLY A 158 32.37 1.78 2.73
N ASP A 159 31.45 1.21 3.48
CA ASP A 159 31.16 -0.21 3.49
C ASP A 159 29.66 -0.46 3.28
N VAL A 160 29.33 -1.60 2.69
CA VAL A 160 27.95 -2.10 2.56
C VAL A 160 27.89 -3.53 3.05
N GLU A 161 26.89 -3.82 3.88
CA GLU A 161 26.56 -5.18 4.29
C GLU A 161 25.85 -5.92 3.15
N LEU A 162 26.35 -7.10 2.81
CA LEU A 162 25.80 -8.00 1.80
C LEU A 162 25.59 -9.38 2.39
N ASN A 163 24.61 -10.11 1.82
CA ASN A 163 24.45 -11.53 2.04
C ASN A 163 23.88 -12.20 0.79
N SER A 164 24.02 -13.51 0.74
CA SER A 164 23.41 -14.37 -0.27
C SER A 164 22.88 -15.63 0.41
N SER A 165 21.65 -16.00 0.09
CA SER A 165 21.03 -17.19 0.65
C SER A 165 19.81 -17.63 -0.16
N THR A 166 19.39 -18.87 0.06
CA THR A 166 18.07 -19.34 -0.37
C THR A 166 17.03 -18.86 0.62
N TYR A 167 16.07 -18.07 0.14
CA TYR A 167 14.97 -17.56 0.95
C TYR A 167 13.72 -18.43 0.82
N TYR A 168 13.11 -18.74 1.95
CA TYR A 168 11.77 -19.29 2.05
C TYR A 168 10.75 -18.16 2.20
N LYS A 169 9.78 -18.11 1.28
CA LYS A 169 8.65 -17.19 1.30
C LYS A 169 7.37 -17.99 1.55
N TYR A 170 6.50 -17.47 2.43
CA TYR A 170 5.21 -18.09 2.71
C TYR A 170 4.07 -17.07 2.61
N PHE A 171 3.00 -17.50 1.96
CA PHE A 171 1.77 -16.75 1.79
C PHE A 171 0.60 -17.69 2.05
N ASN A 172 -0.50 -17.17 2.59
CA ASN A 172 -1.78 -17.88 2.54
C ASN A 172 -2.91 -16.93 2.15
N ILE A 173 -3.95 -17.51 1.57
CA ILE A 173 -5.11 -16.79 1.07
C ILE A 173 -6.36 -17.49 1.61
N HIS A 174 -7.18 -16.75 2.36
CA HIS A 174 -8.50 -17.20 2.76
C HIS A 174 -9.49 -16.94 1.63
N TRP A 175 -9.86 -18.00 0.90
CA TRP A 175 -10.69 -17.91 -0.30
C TRP A 175 -12.05 -17.26 -0.04
N GLU A 176 -12.79 -17.74 0.97
CA GLU A 176 -14.12 -17.24 1.31
C GLU A 176 -14.07 -15.76 1.70
N GLY A 177 -13.08 -15.36 2.49
CA GLY A 177 -12.88 -13.96 2.87
C GLY A 177 -12.54 -13.07 1.68
N LEU A 178 -11.74 -13.56 0.72
CA LEU A 178 -11.43 -12.81 -0.50
C LEU A 178 -12.68 -12.62 -1.37
N VAL A 179 -13.49 -13.66 -1.53
CA VAL A 179 -14.75 -13.60 -2.30
C VAL A 179 -15.73 -12.63 -1.62
N GLU A 180 -15.86 -12.66 -0.30
CA GLU A 180 -16.69 -11.73 0.46
C GLU A 180 -16.22 -10.28 0.29
N ASN A 181 -14.91 -10.04 0.42
CA ASN A 181 -14.33 -8.72 0.23
C ASN A 181 -14.59 -8.16 -1.17
N LEU A 182 -14.61 -9.01 -2.19
CA LEU A 182 -14.91 -8.68 -3.59
C LEU A 182 -16.42 -8.72 -3.93
N GLY A 183 -17.30 -8.70 -2.93
CA GLY A 183 -18.75 -8.62 -3.15
C GLY A 183 -19.38 -9.88 -3.75
N GLY A 184 -18.74 -11.04 -3.57
CA GLY A 184 -19.20 -12.32 -4.09
C GLY A 184 -18.70 -12.68 -5.48
N ASP A 185 -17.87 -11.83 -6.12
CA ASP A 185 -17.34 -12.08 -7.46
C ASP A 185 -16.19 -13.11 -7.44
N LYS A 186 -16.56 -14.36 -7.67
CA LYS A 186 -15.61 -15.49 -7.73
C LYS A 186 -14.68 -15.43 -8.92
N GLU A 187 -15.10 -14.84 -10.04
CA GLU A 187 -14.26 -14.76 -11.25
C GLU A 187 -13.13 -13.76 -11.06
N VAL A 188 -13.43 -12.60 -10.46
CA VAL A 188 -12.42 -11.61 -10.07
C VAL A 188 -11.51 -12.18 -8.99
N ALA A 189 -12.05 -12.87 -7.98
CA ALA A 189 -11.26 -13.51 -6.94
C ALA A 189 -10.26 -14.53 -7.52
N ALA A 190 -10.68 -15.39 -8.45
CA ALA A 190 -9.81 -16.36 -9.11
C ALA A 190 -8.67 -15.67 -9.89
N LYS A 191 -8.99 -14.63 -10.67
CA LYS A 191 -7.99 -13.84 -11.40
C LYS A 191 -7.00 -13.15 -10.45
N ALA A 192 -7.50 -12.61 -9.34
CA ALA A 192 -6.67 -11.99 -8.31
C ALA A 192 -5.66 -12.98 -7.72
N VAL A 193 -6.10 -14.20 -7.36
CA VAL A 193 -5.21 -15.25 -6.83
C VAL A 193 -4.13 -15.62 -7.83
N LEU A 194 -4.47 -15.79 -9.12
CA LEU A 194 -3.50 -16.10 -10.16
C LEU A 194 -2.47 -14.97 -10.32
N ALA A 195 -2.93 -13.72 -10.40
CA ALA A 195 -2.06 -12.55 -10.48
C ALA A 195 -1.16 -12.41 -9.24
N PHE A 196 -1.69 -12.74 -8.05
CA PHE A 196 -0.91 -12.73 -6.82
C PHE A 196 0.19 -13.78 -6.82
N ILE A 197 -0.09 -15.02 -7.26
CA ILE A 197 0.93 -16.09 -7.34
C ILE A 197 2.04 -15.70 -8.31
N GLU A 198 1.67 -15.16 -9.48
CA GLU A 198 2.63 -14.65 -10.45
C GLU A 198 3.48 -13.53 -9.85
N ALA A 199 2.85 -12.52 -9.24
CA ALA A 199 3.55 -11.42 -8.58
C ALA A 199 4.46 -11.90 -7.44
N ALA A 200 4.02 -12.86 -6.62
CA ALA A 200 4.82 -13.40 -5.52
C ALA A 200 6.08 -14.15 -6.01
N ALA A 201 6.02 -14.73 -7.21
CA ALA A 201 7.14 -15.39 -7.86
C ALA A 201 8.11 -14.39 -8.52
N VAL A 202 7.59 -13.38 -9.23
CA VAL A 202 8.42 -12.50 -10.09
C VAL A 202 8.79 -11.16 -9.47
N ALA A 203 8.04 -10.67 -8.47
CA ALA A 203 8.31 -9.37 -7.87
C ALA A 203 9.59 -9.41 -7.02
N GLN A 204 10.44 -8.40 -7.23
CA GLN A 204 11.70 -8.22 -6.52
C GLN A 204 11.70 -6.88 -5.78
N PRO A 205 12.15 -6.81 -4.53
CA PRO A 205 12.43 -5.54 -3.87
C PRO A 205 13.47 -4.72 -4.66
N SER A 206 13.24 -3.43 -4.81
CA SER A 206 14.10 -2.52 -5.59
C SER A 206 15.34 -2.02 -4.83
N GLY A 207 15.44 -2.33 -3.53
CA GLY A 207 16.53 -1.86 -2.69
C GLY A 207 17.88 -2.32 -3.20
N LYS A 208 18.81 -1.37 -3.44
CA LYS A 208 20.21 -1.59 -3.85
C LYS A 208 20.41 -2.45 -5.12
N GLN A 209 19.35 -2.73 -5.89
CA GLN A 209 19.40 -3.58 -7.08
C GLN A 209 20.33 -3.05 -8.18
N ASN A 210 20.42 -1.72 -8.37
CA ASN A 210 21.31 -1.14 -9.39
C ASN A 210 22.80 -1.41 -9.12
N SER A 211 23.18 -1.63 -7.86
CA SER A 211 24.55 -1.95 -7.47
C SER A 211 24.82 -3.45 -7.35
N THR A 212 23.81 -4.31 -7.20
CA THR A 212 23.98 -5.75 -6.88
C THR A 212 23.30 -6.72 -7.85
N ALA A 213 22.32 -6.28 -8.65
CA ALA A 213 21.61 -7.07 -9.65
C ALA A 213 21.03 -8.42 -9.17
N ALA A 214 20.48 -8.47 -7.94
CA ALA A 214 19.86 -9.64 -7.34
C ALA A 214 18.41 -9.88 -7.84
N LEU A 215 18.26 -10.15 -9.14
CA LEU A 215 16.98 -10.40 -9.82
C LEU A 215 16.81 -11.90 -10.14
N ASN A 216 16.50 -12.71 -9.13
CA ASN A 216 16.45 -14.18 -9.26
C ASN A 216 15.02 -14.74 -9.16
N LEU A 217 14.61 -15.56 -10.13
CA LEU A 217 13.34 -16.31 -10.04
C LEU A 217 13.43 -17.41 -8.97
N PRO A 218 12.29 -17.82 -8.37
CA PRO A 218 12.28 -18.93 -7.42
C PRO A 218 12.64 -20.25 -8.12
N ASP A 219 13.55 -21.03 -7.53
CA ASP A 219 13.86 -22.38 -7.99
C ASP A 219 12.72 -23.38 -7.77
N PHE A 220 11.85 -23.11 -6.80
CA PHE A 220 10.72 -23.96 -6.44
C PHE A 220 9.52 -23.17 -5.93
N VAL A 221 8.33 -23.55 -6.39
CA VAL A 221 7.05 -23.01 -5.92
C VAL A 221 6.11 -24.17 -5.60
N LEU A 222 5.62 -24.23 -4.36
CA LEU A 222 4.60 -25.16 -3.90
C LEU A 222 3.28 -24.41 -3.70
N VAL A 223 2.21 -24.91 -4.30
CA VAL A 223 0.85 -24.42 -4.09
C VAL A 223 0.01 -25.56 -3.55
N GLU A 224 -0.60 -25.33 -2.39
CA GLU A 224 -1.51 -26.27 -1.75
C GLU A 224 -2.89 -25.63 -1.61
N VAL A 225 -3.92 -26.38 -1.96
CA VAL A 225 -5.32 -25.98 -1.81
C VAL A 225 -6.00 -27.00 -0.91
N SER A 226 -6.68 -26.53 0.13
CA SER A 226 -7.31 -27.36 1.16
C SER A 226 -8.69 -26.83 1.47
N ASP A 227 -9.68 -27.72 1.54
CA ASP A 227 -11.04 -27.41 1.98
C ASP A 227 -11.13 -27.10 3.48
N LYS A 228 -10.06 -27.40 4.24
CA LYS A 228 -9.95 -27.05 5.67
C LYS A 228 -9.36 -25.65 5.78
N ASN A 229 -10.00 -24.78 6.57
CA ASN A 229 -9.46 -23.47 6.96
C ASN A 229 -8.32 -23.63 8.00
N LEU A 230 -7.21 -24.23 7.57
CA LEU A 230 -6.01 -24.49 8.36
C LEU A 230 -4.77 -24.17 7.51
N PRO A 231 -4.33 -22.89 7.46
CA PRO A 231 -3.09 -22.53 6.79
C PRO A 231 -1.89 -23.11 7.56
N VAL A 232 -0.98 -23.81 6.85
CA VAL A 232 0.21 -24.44 7.44
C VAL A 232 1.47 -23.79 6.88
N ASN A 233 2.22 -23.11 7.75
CA ASN A 233 3.53 -22.56 7.39
C ASN A 233 4.64 -23.58 7.68
N TYR A 234 5.43 -23.91 6.66
CA TYR A 234 6.55 -24.86 6.76
C TYR A 234 7.86 -24.25 7.26
N ALA A 235 7.86 -23.02 7.80
CA ALA A 235 9.05 -22.40 8.40
C ALA A 235 9.76 -23.33 9.43
N ASN A 236 8.99 -24.17 10.13
CA ASN A 236 9.54 -25.13 11.10
C ASN A 236 10.48 -26.19 10.48
N ALA A 237 10.39 -26.43 9.16
CA ALA A 237 11.33 -27.31 8.45
C ALA A 237 12.77 -26.76 8.48
N TYR A 238 12.93 -25.45 8.70
CA TYR A 238 14.22 -24.75 8.73
C TYR A 238 14.69 -24.39 10.15
N LEU A 239 14.06 -24.93 11.20
CA LEU A 239 14.53 -24.76 12.59
C LEU A 239 15.95 -25.27 12.79
N LYS A 240 16.28 -26.37 12.11
CA LYS A 240 17.66 -26.81 11.92
C LYS A 240 18.14 -26.19 10.60
N PRO A 241 19.08 -25.23 10.62
CA PRO A 241 19.53 -24.57 9.40
C PRO A 241 20.05 -25.57 8.39
N VAL A 242 19.70 -25.37 7.12
CA VAL A 242 20.24 -26.17 6.01
C VAL A 242 21.74 -25.91 5.93
N VAL A 243 22.52 -26.99 5.82
CA VAL A 243 23.97 -26.94 5.63
C VAL A 243 24.24 -27.26 4.16
N PRO A 244 24.98 -26.40 3.42
CA PRO A 244 25.35 -26.70 2.05
C PRO A 244 26.16 -27.99 2.02
N GLN A 245 25.69 -28.97 1.25
CA GLN A 245 26.50 -30.10 0.82
C GLN A 245 27.07 -29.67 -0.52
N GLY A 246 28.39 -29.56 -0.62
CA GLY A 246 29.01 -29.33 -1.92
C GLY A 246 28.62 -30.47 -2.86
N ASP A 247 28.32 -30.13 -4.11
CA ASP A 247 28.34 -31.11 -5.19
C ASP A 247 29.80 -31.54 -5.48
#